data_AF-X4R4B3-F1
#
_entry.id   AF-X4R4B3-F1
#
_cell.length_a   1.000
_cell.length_b   1.000
_cell.length_c   1.000
_cell.angle_alpha   90.00
_cell.angle_beta   90.00
_cell.angle_gamma   90.00
#
_symmetry.space_group_name_H-M   'P 1'
#
loop_
_entity.id
_entity.type
_entity.pdbx_description
1 polymer ?
#
loop_
_entity_poly.entity_id
_entity_poly.type
_entity_poly.pdbx_seq_one_letter_code
_entity_poly.pdbx_strand_id
1 'polypeptide(L)'
;DAEFTVFYHLMSLERNSDVMIKVALSESDLSLPTVTSIWPNANWYEREVWDMYGIDFKGHPHLSRIMMPPTWEGHPLRKDFPARATEFDPYSLNLAKQQLEEEAARFRPEDWGMKRSGVNEDYMFLNLGPNHPSAHGAFRIILQLDGEEIVDCVPDIGYHHRGAEKMAERQS
;
A
#
# COMPACT_ATOMS: atom_id res chain seq x y z
N ASP A 1 -26.63 -8.36 -7.44
CA ASP A 1 -25.62 -7.78 -8.35
C ASP A 1 -24.30 -7.67 -7.61
N ALA A 2 -23.17 -7.70 -8.32
CA ALA A 2 -21.85 -7.58 -7.71
C ALA A 2 -21.38 -6.12 -7.81
N GLU A 3 -21.12 -5.48 -6.68
CA GLU A 3 -20.63 -4.09 -6.62
C GLU A 3 -19.13 -4.00 -6.92
N PHE A 4 -18.39 -5.07 -6.67
CA PHE A 4 -16.93 -5.13 -6.85
C PHE A 4 -16.54 -6.29 -7.77
N THR A 5 -15.44 -6.14 -8.49
CA THR A 5 -14.85 -7.22 -9.29
C THR A 5 -13.33 -7.15 -9.22
N VAL A 6 -12.70 -8.23 -8.80
CA VAL A 6 -11.24 -8.39 -8.81
C VAL A 6 -10.84 -9.13 -10.08
N PHE A 7 -9.81 -8.62 -10.75
CA PHE A 7 -9.31 -9.15 -12.02
C PHE A 7 -7.90 -9.71 -11.81
N TYR A 8 -7.71 -10.99 -12.15
CA TYR A 8 -6.37 -11.59 -12.24
C TYR A 8 -6.01 -11.75 -13.71
N HIS A 9 -5.01 -10.98 -14.16
CA HIS A 9 -4.46 -11.03 -15.50
C HIS A 9 -3.24 -11.94 -15.51
N LEU A 10 -3.33 -13.08 -16.17
CA LEU A 10 -2.28 -14.09 -16.25
C LEU A 10 -1.81 -14.22 -17.69
N MET A 11 -0.49 -14.21 -17.89
CA MET A 11 0.14 -14.37 -19.20
C MET A 11 0.95 -15.66 -19.22
N SER A 12 0.71 -16.50 -20.23
CA SER A 12 1.56 -17.66 -20.52
C SER A 12 2.56 -17.28 -21.60
N LEU A 13 3.84 -17.19 -21.22
CA LEU A 13 4.92 -16.84 -22.14
C LEU A 13 5.16 -17.93 -23.20
N GLU A 14 5.10 -19.21 -22.81
CA GLU A 14 5.31 -20.34 -23.73
C GLU A 14 4.25 -20.42 -24.82
N ARG A 15 2.98 -20.17 -24.45
CA ARG A 15 1.84 -20.25 -25.37
C ARG A 15 1.53 -18.92 -26.04
N ASN A 16 2.21 -17.85 -25.64
CA ASN A 16 1.93 -16.48 -26.04
C ASN A 16 0.42 -16.14 -25.94
N SER A 17 -0.16 -16.41 -24.78
CA SER A 17 -1.61 -16.31 -24.56
C SER A 17 -1.94 -15.77 -23.18
N ASP A 18 -2.99 -14.98 -23.09
CA ASP A 18 -3.47 -14.35 -21.86
C ASP A 18 -4.79 -14.97 -21.37
N VAL A 19 -4.95 -15.03 -20.05
CA VAL A 19 -6.18 -15.42 -19.38
C VAL A 19 -6.53 -14.37 -18.34
N MET A 20 -7.79 -13.94 -18.32
CA MET A 20 -8.31 -13.03 -17.31
C MET A 20 -9.36 -13.75 -16.46
N ILE A 21 -9.09 -13.88 -15.17
CA ILE A 21 -10.05 -14.41 -14.20
C ILE A 21 -10.75 -13.22 -13.55
N LYS A 22 -12.09 -13.22 -13.59
CA LYS A 22 -12.92 -12.18 -12.97
C LYS A 22 -13.63 -12.78 -11.77
N VAL A 23 -13.42 -12.18 -10.60
CA VAL A 23 -14.07 -12.60 -9.36
C VAL A 23 -15.00 -11.50 -8.92
N ALA A 24 -16.30 -11.75 -9.06
CA ALA A 24 -17.35 -10.85 -8.65
C ALA A 24 -17.56 -10.94 -7.13
N LEU A 25 -17.61 -9.81 -6.44
CA LEU A 25 -17.78 -9.71 -5.00
C LEU A 25 -18.97 -8.80 -4.67
N SER A 26 -19.64 -9.13 -3.56
CA SER A 26 -20.70 -8.29 -3.00
C SER A 26 -20.16 -7.40 -1.90
N GLU A 27 -20.74 -6.23 -1.67
CA GLU A 27 -20.33 -5.34 -0.57
C GLU A 27 -20.48 -6.01 0.82
N SER A 28 -21.46 -6.91 0.98
CA SER A 28 -21.65 -7.68 2.23
C SER A 28 -20.57 -8.74 2.50
N ASP A 29 -19.81 -9.13 1.48
CA ASP A 29 -18.73 -10.12 1.56
C ASP A 29 -17.54 -9.68 0.70
N LEU A 30 -16.80 -8.69 1.21
CA LEU A 30 -15.61 -8.13 0.58
C LEU A 30 -14.34 -8.84 1.03
N SER A 31 -14.28 -10.15 0.79
CA SER A 31 -13.11 -10.94 1.13
C SER A 31 -12.70 -11.94 0.05
N LEU A 32 -11.39 -12.15 -0.07
CA LEU A 32 -10.78 -13.14 -0.96
C LEU A 32 -9.62 -13.85 -0.26
N PRO A 33 -9.28 -15.09 -0.63
CA PRO A 33 -8.02 -15.68 -0.21
C PRO A 33 -6.85 -14.95 -0.88
N THR A 34 -5.75 -14.75 -0.14
CA THR A 34 -4.49 -14.27 -0.73
C THR A 34 -3.94 -15.26 -1.75
N VAL A 35 -3.34 -14.75 -2.82
CA VAL A 35 -2.60 -15.56 -3.80
C VAL A 35 -1.08 -15.36 -3.68
N THR A 36 -0.62 -14.70 -2.62
CA THR A 36 0.81 -14.49 -2.34
C THR A 36 1.62 -15.78 -2.23
N SER A 37 1.00 -16.88 -1.81
CA SER A 37 1.62 -18.21 -1.77
C SER A 37 1.87 -18.83 -3.15
N ILE A 38 1.17 -18.37 -4.18
CA ILE A 38 1.35 -18.78 -5.58
C ILE A 38 2.24 -17.79 -6.31
N TRP A 39 1.95 -16.50 -6.17
CA TRP A 39 2.65 -15.39 -6.82
C TRP A 39 3.09 -14.35 -5.79
N PRO A 40 4.38 -14.33 -5.38
CA PRO A 40 4.87 -13.41 -4.36
C PRO A 40 4.66 -11.92 -4.69
N ASN A 41 4.64 -11.55 -5.98
CA ASN A 41 4.39 -10.18 -6.42
C ASN A 41 2.97 -9.69 -6.09
N ALA A 42 2.00 -10.60 -5.86
CA ALA A 42 0.65 -10.25 -5.45
C ALA A 42 0.62 -9.49 -4.12
N ASN A 43 1.68 -9.57 -3.31
CA ASN A 43 1.76 -8.90 -2.00
C ASN A 43 1.45 -7.39 -2.09
N TRP A 44 2.05 -6.70 -3.07
CA TRP A 44 1.83 -5.27 -3.23
C TRP A 44 0.45 -4.97 -3.81
N TYR A 45 0.02 -5.74 -4.82
CA TYR A 45 -1.28 -5.54 -5.45
C TYR A 45 -2.44 -5.78 -4.48
N GLU A 46 -2.37 -6.80 -3.64
CA GLU A 46 -3.39 -7.09 -2.63
C GLU A 46 -3.44 -5.98 -1.56
N ARG A 47 -2.28 -5.45 -1.14
CA ARG A 47 -2.22 -4.29 -0.24
C ARG A 47 -2.80 -3.04 -0.88
N GLU A 48 -2.51 -2.78 -2.15
CA GLU A 48 -3.05 -1.64 -2.90
C GLU A 48 -4.58 -1.74 -3.03
N VAL A 49 -5.09 -2.92 -3.41
CA VAL A 49 -6.53 -3.17 -3.53
C VAL A 49 -7.22 -3.01 -2.17
N TRP A 50 -6.62 -3.51 -1.10
CA TRP A 50 -7.13 -3.30 0.26
C TRP A 50 -7.10 -1.81 0.66
N ASP A 51 -6.01 -1.09 0.39
CA ASP A 51 -5.86 0.32 0.73
C ASP A 51 -6.87 1.20 -0.03
N MET A 52 -7.05 0.93 -1.32
CA MET A 52 -7.88 1.73 -2.24
C MET A 52 -9.36 1.36 -2.28
N TYR A 53 -9.71 0.08 -2.09
CA TYR A 53 -11.06 -0.45 -2.22
C TYR A 53 -11.56 -1.19 -0.97
N GLY A 54 -10.69 -1.53 -0.01
CA GLY A 54 -11.10 -2.19 1.23
C GLY A 54 -11.50 -3.65 1.07
N ILE A 55 -10.97 -4.35 0.05
CA ILE A 55 -11.17 -5.79 -0.12
C ILE A 55 -10.15 -6.50 0.76
N ASP A 56 -10.63 -7.38 1.64
CA ASP A 56 -9.79 -8.10 2.60
C ASP A 56 -9.20 -9.39 2.00
N PHE A 57 -7.89 -9.56 2.11
CA PHE A 57 -7.19 -10.75 1.62
C PHE A 57 -6.79 -11.69 2.76
N LYS A 58 -7.59 -12.75 2.95
CA LYS A 58 -7.41 -13.74 4.02
C LYS A 58 -6.09 -14.50 3.83
N GLY A 59 -5.28 -14.50 4.88
CA GLY A 59 -3.97 -15.17 4.91
C GLY A 59 -2.81 -14.32 4.36
N HIS A 60 -3.05 -13.06 3.97
CA HIS A 60 -1.99 -12.19 3.49
C HIS A 60 -0.93 -11.93 4.59
N PRO A 61 0.38 -12.01 4.29
CA PRO A 61 1.42 -11.96 5.30
C PRO A 61 1.56 -10.60 6.01
N HIS A 62 1.24 -9.50 5.33
CA HIS A 62 1.33 -8.15 5.89
C HIS A 62 0.33 -7.20 5.20
N LEU A 63 -0.95 -7.32 5.54
CA LEU A 63 -2.00 -6.50 4.93
C LEU A 63 -2.11 -5.15 5.66
N SER A 64 -1.46 -4.14 5.10
CA SER A 64 -1.41 -2.78 5.64
C SER A 64 -1.35 -1.75 4.50
N ARG A 65 -1.64 -0.48 4.82
CA ARG A 65 -1.68 0.61 3.84
C ARG A 65 -0.32 0.70 3.13
N ILE A 66 -0.34 1.00 1.84
CA ILE A 66 0.86 1.04 1.00
C ILE A 66 0.96 2.34 0.20
N MET A 67 -0.18 2.95 -0.16
CA MET A 67 -0.24 4.20 -0.90
C MET A 67 -0.73 5.38 -0.05
N MET A 68 -1.59 5.12 0.94
CA MET A 68 -2.14 6.15 1.82
C MET A 68 -1.40 6.23 3.17
N PRO A 69 -1.41 7.39 3.84
CA PRO A 69 -0.95 7.51 5.22
C PRO A 69 -1.65 6.52 6.16
N PRO A 70 -0.97 5.98 7.19
CA PRO A 70 -1.59 5.08 8.17
C PRO A 70 -2.81 5.67 8.88
N THR A 71 -2.83 7.00 9.04
CA THR A 71 -3.92 7.78 9.64
C THR A 71 -5.09 8.03 8.69
N TRP A 72 -4.99 7.63 7.42
CA TRP A 72 -6.04 7.86 6.44
C TRP A 72 -7.30 7.05 6.78
N GLU A 73 -8.47 7.67 6.61
CA GLU A 73 -9.76 7.05 6.85
C GLU A 73 -10.48 6.78 5.52
N GLY A 74 -10.99 5.56 5.35
CA GLY A 74 -11.69 5.13 4.14
C GLY A 74 -10.78 4.66 2.99
N HIS A 75 -11.40 4.54 1.82
CA HIS A 75 -10.87 3.86 0.63
C HIS A 75 -11.09 4.72 -0.63
N PRO A 76 -10.06 5.46 -1.09
CA PRO A 76 -10.21 6.55 -2.05
C PRO A 76 -10.85 6.21 -3.40
N LEU A 77 -10.68 4.97 -3.88
CA LEU A 77 -11.16 4.57 -5.20
C LEU A 77 -12.56 3.95 -5.17
N ARG A 78 -13.20 3.84 -3.99
CA ARG A 78 -14.61 3.45 -3.94
C ARG A 78 -15.50 4.56 -4.51
N LYS A 79 -16.62 4.18 -5.11
CA LYS A 79 -17.52 5.12 -5.80
C LYS A 79 -18.21 6.11 -4.86
N ASP A 80 -18.53 5.68 -3.64
CA ASP A 80 -19.11 6.45 -2.55
C ASP A 80 -18.12 7.40 -1.85
N PHE A 81 -16.81 7.19 -2.04
CA PHE A 81 -15.79 8.07 -1.46
C PHE A 81 -15.81 9.47 -2.12
N PRO A 82 -15.67 10.56 -1.35
CA PRO A 82 -15.71 11.91 -1.92
C PRO A 82 -14.59 12.14 -2.95
N ALA A 83 -14.94 12.80 -4.06
CA ALA A 83 -14.04 12.99 -5.20
C ALA A 83 -13.34 14.35 -5.19
N ARG A 84 -13.88 15.35 -4.47
CA ARG A 84 -13.35 16.71 -4.38
C ARG A 84 -12.92 17.04 -2.96
N ALA A 85 -11.84 17.80 -2.85
CA ALA A 85 -11.41 18.40 -1.58
C ALA A 85 -12.53 19.24 -0.92
N THR A 86 -13.44 19.83 -1.71
CA THR A 86 -14.57 20.63 -1.20
C THR A 86 -15.67 19.80 -0.53
N GLU A 87 -15.65 18.48 -0.70
CA GLU A 87 -16.58 17.56 -0.03
C GLU A 87 -16.04 17.13 1.35
N PHE A 88 -14.78 17.45 1.64
CA PHE A 88 -14.17 17.27 2.96
C PHE A 88 -14.25 18.56 3.77
N ASP A 89 -14.18 18.40 5.09
CA ASP A 89 -13.97 19.53 5.98
C ASP A 89 -12.66 20.25 5.64
N PRO A 90 -12.61 21.59 5.77
CA PRO A 90 -11.39 22.35 5.56
C PRO A 90 -10.23 21.75 6.35
N TYR A 91 -9.14 21.45 5.64
CA TYR A 91 -7.97 20.86 6.28
C TYR A 91 -7.40 21.81 7.33
N SER A 92 -7.30 21.34 8.57
CA SER A 92 -6.57 22.01 9.64
C SER A 92 -5.48 21.09 10.19
N LEU A 93 -4.24 21.57 10.25
CA LEU A 93 -3.13 20.90 10.92
C LEU A 93 -2.96 21.52 12.30
N ASN A 94 -3.63 20.96 13.30
CA ASN A 94 -3.38 21.31 14.70
C ASN A 94 -2.19 20.50 15.24
N LEU A 95 -1.66 20.90 16.41
CA LEU A 95 -0.51 20.25 17.02
C LEU A 95 -0.76 18.75 17.28
N ALA A 96 -1.96 18.38 17.71
CA ALA A 96 -2.32 16.98 17.98
C ALA A 96 -2.30 16.12 16.70
N LYS A 97 -2.83 16.65 15.59
CA LYS A 97 -2.82 16.00 14.29
C LYS A 97 -1.41 15.87 13.75
N GLN A 98 -0.59 16.92 13.89
CA GLN A 98 0.83 16.85 13.53
C GLN A 98 1.56 15.74 14.29
N GLN A 99 1.38 15.66 15.61
CA GLN A 99 2.00 14.63 16.45
C GLN A 99 1.53 13.21 16.06
N LEU A 100 0.24 13.06 15.72
CA LEU A 100 -0.31 11.80 15.25
C LEU A 100 0.35 11.35 13.94
N GLU A 101 0.46 12.26 12.97
CA GLU A 101 1.09 11.99 11.67
C GLU A 101 2.59 11.66 11.83
N GLU A 102 3.30 12.39 12.69
CA GLU A 102 4.71 12.14 12.99
C GLU A 102 4.94 10.77 13.64
N GLU A 103 4.12 10.40 14.63
CA GLU A 103 4.20 9.10 15.29
C GLU A 103 3.82 7.96 14.34
N ALA A 104 2.81 8.16 13.48
CA ALA A 104 2.41 7.19 12.46
C ALA A 104 3.47 7.00 11.36
N ALA A 105 4.24 8.05 11.05
CA ALA A 105 5.34 7.98 10.07
C ALA A 105 6.61 7.32 10.64
N ARG A 106 6.65 7.06 11.95
CA ARG A 106 7.80 6.44 12.63
C ARG A 106 7.97 5.00 12.15
N PHE A 107 9.14 4.71 11.62
CA PHE A 107 9.50 3.36 11.22
C PHE A 107 9.72 2.48 12.46
N ARG A 108 9.02 1.34 12.51
CA ARG A 108 9.13 0.31 13.55
C ARG A 108 9.53 -1.02 12.88
N PRO A 109 10.79 -1.46 13.00
CA PRO A 109 11.29 -2.65 12.30
C PRO A 109 10.41 -3.90 12.51
N GLU A 110 9.90 -4.08 13.72
CA GLU A 110 9.06 -5.20 14.11
C GLU A 110 7.77 -5.34 13.28
N ASP A 111 7.17 -4.22 12.87
CA ASP A 111 5.94 -4.20 12.05
C ASP A 111 6.21 -4.73 10.64
N TRP A 112 7.47 -4.68 10.20
CA TRP A 112 7.93 -5.19 8.91
C TRP A 112 8.53 -6.59 9.00
N GLY A 113 8.49 -7.21 10.18
CA GLY A 113 9.06 -8.55 10.41
C GLY A 113 10.57 -8.57 10.52
N MET A 114 11.24 -7.41 10.57
CA MET A 114 12.68 -7.31 10.79
C MET A 114 13.00 -7.76 12.22
N LYS A 115 13.80 -8.81 12.36
CA LYS A 115 14.16 -9.40 13.66
C LYS A 115 15.63 -9.17 13.93
N ARG A 116 15.94 -8.74 15.16
CA ARG A 116 17.33 -8.68 15.60
C ARG A 116 17.85 -10.07 15.93
N SER A 117 18.92 -10.52 15.28
CA SER A 117 19.51 -11.85 15.50
C SER A 117 20.91 -11.81 16.15
N GLY A 118 21.62 -10.69 16.06
CA GLY A 118 22.96 -10.48 16.61
C GLY A 118 23.11 -9.24 17.51
N VAL A 119 24.25 -9.15 18.19
CA VAL A 119 24.63 -8.00 19.04
C VAL A 119 25.12 -6.81 18.20
N ASN A 120 25.65 -7.08 17.00
CA ASN A 120 26.24 -6.08 16.10
C ASN A 120 25.30 -5.66 14.96
N GLU A 121 23.98 -5.84 15.15
CA GLU A 121 23.03 -5.44 14.13
C GLU A 121 22.55 -4.00 14.29
N ASP A 122 22.76 -3.21 13.23
CA ASP A 122 22.36 -1.81 13.14
C ASP A 122 21.35 -1.59 12.00
N TYR A 123 20.56 -0.51 12.10
CA TYR A 123 19.64 -0.10 11.04
C TYR A 123 20.15 1.15 10.34
N MET A 124 20.14 1.13 9.00
CA MET A 124 20.50 2.25 8.16
C MET A 124 19.35 2.63 7.22
N PHE A 125 19.00 3.92 7.21
CA PHE A 125 18.05 4.46 6.24
C PHE A 125 18.80 4.94 5.01
N LEU A 126 18.61 4.26 3.88
CA LEU A 126 19.13 4.67 2.58
C LEU A 126 18.01 5.38 1.80
N ASN A 127 18.09 6.70 1.71
CA ASN A 127 17.19 7.47 0.87
C ASN A 127 17.71 7.43 -0.58
N LEU A 128 16.85 7.08 -1.55
CA LEU A 128 17.24 6.96 -2.95
C LEU A 128 16.52 7.97 -3.84
N GLY A 129 17.30 8.68 -4.65
CA GLY A 129 16.81 9.55 -5.74
C GLY A 129 16.59 11.03 -5.36
N PRO A 130 16.38 11.89 -6.37
CA PRO A 130 15.89 13.24 -6.13
C PRO A 130 14.46 13.14 -5.60
N ASN A 131 14.21 13.68 -4.40
CA ASN A 131 12.85 13.79 -3.89
C ASN A 131 12.07 14.72 -4.80
N HIS A 132 11.25 14.16 -5.70
CA HIS A 132 10.32 14.95 -6.47
C HIS A 132 9.40 15.65 -5.47
N PRO A 133 9.22 16.98 -5.48
CA PRO A 133 8.49 17.77 -4.46
C PRO A 133 6.98 17.50 -4.42
N SER A 134 6.57 16.39 -5.00
CA SER A 134 5.24 16.03 -5.41
C SER A 134 4.90 14.63 -4.86
N ALA A 135 5.88 13.78 -4.55
CA ALA A 135 5.63 12.63 -3.70
C ALA A 135 5.55 13.11 -2.24
N HIS A 136 4.45 12.80 -1.55
CA HIS A 136 4.34 13.02 -0.11
C HIS A 136 5.05 11.87 0.61
N GLY A 137 6.38 11.81 0.46
CA GLY A 137 7.23 10.74 0.98
C GLY A 137 8.48 10.55 0.13
N ALA A 138 9.61 10.25 0.76
CA ALA A 138 10.82 9.84 0.06
C ALA A 138 10.78 8.33 -0.16
N PHE A 139 11.14 7.86 -1.35
CA PHE A 139 11.46 6.45 -1.54
C PHE A 139 12.69 6.14 -0.68
N ARG A 140 12.48 5.31 0.35
CA ARG A 140 13.51 4.96 1.32
C ARG A 140 13.65 3.44 1.35
N ILE A 141 14.88 2.99 1.38
CA ILE A 141 15.21 1.60 1.68
C ILE A 141 15.75 1.58 3.10
N ILE A 142 15.03 0.90 3.98
CA ILE A 142 15.53 0.61 5.32
C ILE A 142 16.34 -0.66 5.24
N LEU A 143 17.61 -0.58 5.59
CA LEU A 143 18.55 -1.70 5.61
C LEU A 143 18.80 -2.13 7.05
N GLN A 144 18.75 -3.43 7.30
CA GLN A 144 19.32 -4.04 8.49
C GLN A 144 20.70 -4.58 8.13
N LEU A 145 21.71 -4.20 8.90
CA LEU A 145 23.11 -4.54 8.65
C LEU A 145 23.65 -5.37 9.80
N ASP A 146 24.47 -6.38 9.50
CA ASP A 146 25.41 -7.01 10.45
C ASP A 146 26.83 -6.66 9.99
N GLY A 147 27.43 -5.66 10.64
CA GLY A 147 28.68 -5.06 10.15
C GLY A 147 28.52 -4.42 8.75
N GLU A 148 29.13 -5.04 7.73
CA GLU A 148 29.08 -4.59 6.32
C GLU A 148 28.10 -5.40 5.46
N GLU A 149 27.47 -6.44 6.02
CA GLU A 149 26.54 -7.30 5.29
C GLU A 149 25.09 -6.83 5.47
N ILE A 150 24.35 -6.74 4.35
CA ILE A 150 22.90 -6.47 4.39
C ILE A 150 22.18 -7.78 4.70
N VAL A 151 21.49 -7.83 5.84
CA VAL A 151 20.75 -9.02 6.28
C VAL A 151 19.26 -8.92 5.98
N ASP A 152 18.71 -7.71 5.92
CA ASP A 152 17.30 -7.47 5.57
C ASP A 152 17.12 -6.10 4.90
N CYS A 153 16.08 -5.96 4.08
CA CYS A 153 15.71 -4.69 3.47
C CYS A 153 14.20 -4.52 3.33
N VAL A 154 13.75 -3.31 3.66
CA VAL A 154 12.35 -2.89 3.53
C VAL A 154 12.31 -1.68 2.59
N PRO A 155 11.72 -1.82 1.38
CA PRO A 155 11.39 -0.68 0.55
C PRO A 155 10.12 -0.01 1.08
N ASP A 156 10.23 1.25 1.49
CA ASP A 156 9.08 2.11 1.71
C ASP A 156 8.95 3.06 0.54
N ILE A 157 7.87 2.86 -0.21
CA ILE A 157 7.56 3.65 -1.38
C ILE A 157 6.99 5.01 -1.01
N GLY A 158 6.50 5.26 0.20
CA GLY A 158 5.88 6.53 0.57
C GLY A 158 4.51 6.76 -0.07
N TYR A 159 3.88 7.90 0.21
CA TYR A 159 2.48 8.12 -0.19
C TYR A 159 2.37 8.67 -1.61
N HIS A 160 1.89 7.82 -2.52
CA HIS A 160 1.93 8.07 -3.96
C HIS A 160 0.59 8.43 -4.57
N HIS A 161 -0.52 8.00 -3.96
CA HIS A 161 -1.83 8.15 -4.56
C HIS A 161 -2.34 9.60 -4.43
N ARG A 162 -2.76 10.19 -5.56
CA ARG A 162 -3.28 11.56 -5.63
C ARG A 162 -4.73 11.68 -6.07
N GLY A 163 -5.42 10.55 -6.21
CA GLY A 163 -6.81 10.50 -6.67
C GLY A 163 -7.00 11.00 -8.09
N ALA A 164 -5.98 10.92 -8.96
CA ALA A 164 -6.10 11.31 -10.37
C ALA A 164 -7.14 10.44 -11.09
N GLU A 165 -7.12 9.16 -10.77
CA GLU A 165 -8.08 8.13 -11.18
C GLU A 165 -9.50 8.54 -10.76
N LYS A 166 -9.69 8.85 -9.47
CA LYS A 166 -10.98 9.28 -8.91
C LYS A 166 -11.50 10.57 -9.55
N MET A 167 -10.62 11.53 -9.86
CA MET A 167 -10.98 12.75 -10.57
C MET A 167 -11.40 12.47 -12.02
N ALA A 168 -10.73 11.54 -12.71
CA ALA A 168 -11.00 11.19 -14.10
C ALA A 168 -12.36 10.49 -14.30
N GLU A 169 -12.77 9.64 -13.35
CA GLU A 169 -14.07 8.93 -13.40
C GLU A 169 -15.28 9.86 -13.59
N ARG A 170 -15.18 11.10 -13.11
CA ARG A 170 -16.27 12.08 -13.16
C ARG A 170 -16.18 13.03 -14.36
N GLN A 171 -15.04 13.07 -15.05
CA GLN A 171 -14.86 13.86 -16.28
C GLN A 171 -15.22 13.06 -17.54
N SER A 172 -15.64 11.81 -17.38
CA SER A 172 -16.08 10.89 -18.43
C SER A 172 -17.54 11.09 -18.81
#